data_AF-A0A6B0UQF6-F1
#
_entry.id   AF-A0A6B0UQF6-F1
#
_cell.length_a   1.000
_cell.length_b   1.000
_cell.length_c   1.000
_cell.angle_alpha   90.00
_cell.angle_beta   90.00
_cell.angle_gamma   90.00
#
_symmetry.space_group_name_H-M   'P 1'
#
loop_
_entity.id
_entity.type
_entity.pdbx_description
1 polymer ?
#
loop_
_entity_poly.entity_id
_entity_poly.type
_entity_poly.pdbx_seq_one_letter_code
_entity_poly.pdbx_strand_id
1 'polypeptide(L)'
;MYLQSLLVIFCLLICSYSQETAKTNELPEDDPKNFQHQNATKLVKLRGRHWVKRRTYNITTPKGKPTCEYAKILDKVEENVYTLKLGAKLKSRWTSANQTLLLKTTGNHSAPNMLNFTRLSGMVDSL
;
A
#
# COMPACT_ATOMS: atom_id res chain seq x y z
N MET A 1 21.27 32.11 22.70
CA MET A 1 21.41 31.58 21.32
C MET A 1 21.87 30.12 21.23
N TYR A 2 22.26 29.47 22.34
CA TYR A 2 22.64 28.04 22.33
C TYR A 2 21.43 27.08 22.39
N LEU A 3 20.35 27.49 23.07
CA LEU A 3 19.17 26.65 23.32
C LEU A 3 18.35 26.37 22.04
N GLN A 4 18.25 27.33 21.13
CA GLN A 4 17.57 27.14 19.85
C GLN A 4 18.35 26.20 18.90
N SER A 5 19.68 26.24 18.94
CA SER A 5 20.53 25.35 18.12
C SER A 5 20.40 23.89 18.56
N LEU A 6 20.38 23.63 19.87
CA LEU A 6 20.15 22.30 20.44
C LEU A 6 18.80 21.70 20.04
N LEU A 7 17.75 22.52 19.98
CA LEU A 7 16.40 22.09 19.64
C LEU A 7 16.28 21.69 18.16
N VAL A 8 16.98 22.39 17.26
CA VAL A 8 17.05 22.06 15.83
C VAL A 8 17.81 20.75 15.59
N ILE A 9 18.92 20.53 16.29
CA ILE A 9 19.71 19.30 16.19
C ILE A 9 18.90 18.09 16.69
N PHE A 10 18.17 18.24 17.79
CA PHE A 10 17.30 17.18 18.32
C PHE A 10 16.18 16.80 17.34
N CYS A 11 15.56 17.79 16.69
CA CYS A 11 14.54 17.56 15.66
C CYS A 11 15.06 16.80 14.43
N LEU A 12 16.30 17.04 14.01
CA LEU A 12 16.90 16.31 12.88
C LEU A 12 17.22 14.85 13.23
N LEU A 13 17.59 14.57 14.48
CA LEU A 13 17.90 13.21 14.96
C LEU A 13 16.66 12.32 15.05
N ILE A 14 15.53 12.84 15.57
CA ILE A 14 14.27 12.08 15.63
C ILE A 14 13.65 11.83 14.24
N CYS A 15 13.89 12.71 13.25
CA CYS A 15 13.43 12.50 11.88
C CYS A 15 14.24 11.45 11.11
N SER A 16 15.39 11.03 11.62
CA SER A 16 16.29 10.06 10.99
C SER A 16 16.16 8.65 11.57
N TYR A 17 15.26 8.44 12.55
CA TYR A 17 15.05 7.15 13.18
C TYR A 17 14.33 6.20 12.22
N SER A 18 15.09 5.56 11.34
CA SER A 18 14.65 4.37 10.63
C SER A 18 14.59 3.25 11.67
N GLN A 19 13.40 2.76 12.00
CA GLN A 19 13.27 1.59 12.86
C GLN A 19 13.98 0.43 12.17
N GLU A 20 15.08 -0.01 12.77
CA GLU A 20 15.75 -1.25 12.42
C GLU A 20 14.77 -2.38 12.70
N THR A 21 14.29 -3.06 11.65
CA THR A 21 13.44 -4.24 11.81
C THR A 21 14.24 -5.31 12.52
N ALA A 22 13.80 -5.69 13.73
CA ALA A 22 14.39 -6.79 14.49
C ALA A 22 14.54 -8.03 13.60
N LYS A 23 15.66 -8.75 13.74
CA LYS A 23 15.92 -10.07 13.11
C LYS A 23 14.98 -11.13 13.70
N THR A 24 13.69 -11.00 13.43
CA THR A 24 12.70 -12.04 13.65
C THR A 24 12.50 -12.77 12.33
N ASN A 25 12.55 -14.10 12.34
CA ASN A 25 12.26 -14.93 11.15
C ASN A 25 10.76 -14.95 10.80
N GLU A 26 9.91 -14.41 11.66
CA GLU A 26 8.48 -14.27 11.45
C GLU A 26 8.19 -13.09 10.53
N LEU A 27 7.35 -13.31 9.54
CA LEU A 27 6.93 -12.25 8.64
C LEU A 27 6.01 -11.27 9.38
N PRO A 28 6.00 -9.97 9.05
CA PRO A 28 5.16 -8.99 9.74
C PRO A 28 3.68 -9.33 9.74
N GLU A 29 3.18 -10.04 8.72
CA GLU A 29 1.82 -10.56 8.60
C GLU A 29 1.52 -11.76 9.49
N ASP A 30 2.52 -12.43 10.05
CA ASP A 30 2.32 -13.58 10.93
C ASP A 30 2.47 -13.21 12.41
N ASP A 31 3.20 -12.14 12.74
CA ASP A 31 3.38 -11.65 14.11
C ASP A 31 2.05 -11.13 14.71
N PRO A 32 1.48 -11.78 15.74
CA PRO A 32 0.21 -11.39 16.36
C PRO A 32 0.17 -9.95 16.89
N LYS A 33 1.32 -9.34 17.21
CA LYS A 33 1.39 -7.94 17.66
C LYS A 33 0.93 -6.97 16.57
N ASN A 34 1.04 -7.37 15.30
CA ASN A 34 0.65 -6.54 14.15
C ASN A 34 -0.82 -6.72 13.74
N PHE A 35 -1.51 -7.77 14.21
CA PHE A 35 -2.87 -8.10 13.74
C PHE A 35 -3.87 -6.97 13.95
N GLN A 36 -3.76 -6.24 15.05
CA GLN A 36 -4.63 -5.08 15.34
C GLN A 36 -4.50 -3.95 14.31
N HIS A 37 -3.37 -3.88 13.60
CA HIS A 37 -3.07 -2.89 12.56
C HIS A 37 -3.36 -3.41 11.14
N GLN A 38 -3.50 -4.73 10.96
CA GLN A 38 -3.66 -5.39 9.67
C GLN A 38 -5.13 -5.76 9.40
N ASN A 39 -6.02 -4.77 9.47
CA ASN A 39 -7.45 -4.98 9.21
C ASN A 39 -7.89 -4.31 7.90
N ALA A 40 -8.01 -5.10 6.84
CA ALA A 40 -8.38 -4.64 5.50
C ALA A 40 -9.83 -4.11 5.43
N THR A 41 -10.72 -4.50 6.34
CA THR A 41 -12.10 -3.99 6.38
C THR A 41 -12.17 -2.50 6.75
N LYS A 42 -11.14 -1.98 7.44
CA LYS A 42 -10.99 -0.55 7.72
C LYS A 42 -10.52 0.21 6.48
N LEU A 43 -9.62 -0.38 5.71
CA LEU A 43 -9.04 0.24 4.51
C LEU A 43 -10.10 0.50 3.45
N VAL A 44 -11.00 -0.45 3.19
CA VAL A 44 -12.06 -0.28 2.17
C VAL A 44 -13.10 0.78 2.51
N LYS A 45 -13.15 1.26 3.76
CA LYS A 45 -14.01 2.37 4.19
C LYS A 45 -13.39 3.74 3.95
N LEU A 46 -12.09 3.80 3.65
CA LEU A 46 -11.40 5.04 3.35
C LEU A 46 -11.91 5.60 2.02
N ARG A 47 -12.26 6.89 2.04
CA ARG A 47 -12.78 7.60 0.87
C ARG A 47 -11.63 8.19 0.05
N GLY A 48 -11.86 8.32 -1.25
CA GLY A 48 -10.97 9.06 -2.15
C GLY A 48 -9.96 8.19 -2.90
N ARG A 49 -8.95 8.85 -3.48
CA ARG A 49 -7.86 8.19 -4.21
C ARG A 49 -6.66 8.04 -3.29
N HIS A 50 -6.16 6.82 -3.17
CA HIS A 50 -4.95 6.49 -2.44
C HIS A 50 -3.82 6.31 -3.44
N TRP A 51 -2.73 7.07 -3.25
CA TRP A 51 -1.61 7.12 -4.20
C TRP A 51 -0.42 6.33 -3.68
N VAL A 52 0.24 5.61 -4.58
CA VAL A 52 1.51 4.94 -4.28
C VAL A 52 2.61 6.01 -4.24
N LYS A 53 3.18 6.24 -3.05
CA LYS A 53 4.27 7.21 -2.87
C LYS A 53 5.66 6.60 -3.02
N ARG A 54 5.85 5.36 -2.55
CA ARG A 54 7.14 4.67 -2.54
C ARG A 54 6.95 3.15 -2.71
N ARG A 55 7.93 2.52 -3.34
CA ARG A 55 8.06 1.06 -3.51
C ARG A 55 9.54 0.69 -3.36
N THR A 56 9.81 -0.58 -3.11
CA THR A 56 11.17 -1.15 -2.97
C THR A 56 11.63 -1.95 -4.19
N TYR A 57 10.76 -2.14 -5.19
CA TYR A 57 11.04 -2.86 -6.42
C TYR A 57 10.71 -2.00 -7.65
N ASN A 58 11.38 -2.32 -8.76
CA ASN A 58 11.16 -1.66 -10.05
C ASN A 58 10.03 -2.33 -10.83
N ILE A 59 9.26 -1.51 -11.54
CA ILE A 59 8.15 -1.96 -12.39
C ILE A 59 8.36 -1.36 -13.77
N THR A 60 8.42 -2.22 -14.78
CA THR A 60 8.47 -1.81 -16.18
C THR A 60 7.42 -2.59 -16.95
N THR A 61 6.84 -1.96 -17.96
CA THR A 61 5.76 -2.56 -18.74
C THR A 61 6.07 -2.39 -20.21
N PRO A 62 5.48 -3.18 -21.12
CA PRO A 62 5.65 -2.96 -22.56
C PRO A 62 5.25 -1.55 -23.00
N LYS A 63 4.38 -0.87 -22.24
CA LYS A 63 3.89 0.49 -22.51
C LYS A 63 4.72 1.58 -21.82
N GLY A 64 5.74 1.21 -21.02
CA GLY A 64 6.62 2.09 -20.26
C GLY A 64 6.45 1.99 -18.75
N LYS A 65 7.29 2.71 -18.00
CA LYS A 65 7.24 2.76 -16.52
C LYS A 65 5.95 3.47 -16.05
N PRO A 66 5.15 2.84 -15.16
CA PRO A 66 4.00 3.49 -14.58
C PRO A 66 4.45 4.50 -13.52
N THR A 67 3.79 5.65 -13.52
CA THR A 67 3.94 6.70 -12.51
C THR A 67 2.58 7.10 -11.98
N CYS A 68 2.53 7.79 -10.83
CA CYS A 68 1.29 8.28 -10.24
C CYS A 68 0.22 7.18 -10.10
N GLU A 69 0.62 6.00 -9.63
CA GLU A 69 -0.29 4.88 -9.42
C GLU A 69 -1.26 5.18 -8.28
N TYR A 70 -2.53 4.86 -8.47
CA TYR A 70 -3.56 5.04 -7.46
C TYR A 70 -4.57 3.91 -7.43
N ALA A 71 -5.21 3.78 -6.26
CA ALA A 71 -6.36 2.93 -6.01
C ALA A 71 -7.53 3.78 -5.52
N LYS A 72 -8.75 3.45 -5.96
CA LYS A 72 -10.00 4.03 -5.47
C LYS A 72 -11.01 2.91 -5.28
N ILE A 73 -11.49 2.72 -4.06
CA ILE A 73 -12.66 1.87 -3.80
C ILE A 73 -13.90 2.63 -4.25
N LEU A 74 -14.74 2.01 -5.07
CA LEU A 74 -15.96 2.60 -5.60
C LEU A 74 -17.15 2.14 -4.76
N ASP A 75 -17.57 0.91 -4.95
CA ASP A 75 -18.80 0.38 -4.39
C ASP A 75 -18.55 -0.99 -3.74
N LYS A 76 -19.30 -1.27 -2.67
CA LYS A 76 -19.39 -2.62 -2.12
C LYS A 76 -20.42 -3.39 -2.93
N VAL A 77 -20.01 -4.53 -3.48
CA VAL A 77 -20.88 -5.40 -4.28
C VAL A 77 -21.58 -6.37 -3.34
N GLU A 78 -20.80 -7.10 -2.55
CA GLU A 78 -21.27 -8.11 -1.59
C GLU A 78 -20.37 -8.10 -0.35
N GLU A 79 -20.59 -9.03 0.57
CA GLU A 79 -19.66 -9.21 1.69
C GLU A 79 -18.25 -9.49 1.18
N ASN A 80 -17.27 -8.74 1.66
CA ASN A 80 -15.86 -8.82 1.26
C ASN A 80 -15.55 -8.58 -0.23
N VAL A 81 -16.54 -8.26 -1.07
CA VAL A 81 -16.37 -8.00 -2.50
C VAL A 81 -16.66 -6.54 -2.82
N TYR A 82 -15.71 -5.87 -3.46
CA TYR A 82 -15.76 -4.46 -3.81
C TYR A 82 -15.39 -4.22 -5.27
N THR A 83 -15.90 -3.13 -5.83
CA THR A 83 -15.38 -2.57 -7.08
C THR A 83 -14.20 -1.67 -6.77
N LEU A 84 -13.03 -2.03 -7.29
CA LEU A 84 -11.78 -1.29 -7.19
C LEU A 84 -11.44 -0.66 -8.55
N LYS A 85 -11.16 0.64 -8.56
CA LYS A 85 -10.54 1.32 -9.70
C LYS A 85 -9.05 1.49 -9.43
N LEU A 86 -8.23 0.88 -10.28
CA LEU A 86 -6.79 1.14 -10.33
C LEU A 86 -6.50 2.08 -11.48
N GLY A 87 -5.49 2.95 -11.32
CA GLY A 87 -5.00 3.77 -12.41
C GLY A 87 -3.55 4.19 -12.25
N ALA A 88 -2.97 4.67 -13.35
CA ALA A 88 -1.60 5.16 -13.42
C ALA A 88 -1.42 6.07 -14.64
N LYS A 89 -0.27 6.73 -14.67
CA LYS A 89 0.22 7.47 -15.83
C LYS A 89 1.33 6.68 -16.53
N LEU A 90 1.12 6.38 -17.80
CA LEU A 90 2.10 5.76 -18.70
C LEU A 90 2.56 6.81 -19.70
N LYS A 91 3.83 7.21 -19.62
CA LYS A 91 4.37 8.36 -20.37
C LYS A 91 3.52 9.61 -20.11
N SER A 92 2.83 10.13 -21.11
CA SER A 92 1.94 11.29 -21.02
C SER A 92 0.46 10.94 -20.82
N ARG A 93 0.08 9.65 -20.88
CA ARG A 93 -1.33 9.21 -20.89
C ARG A 93 -1.75 8.61 -19.56
N TRP A 94 -2.95 8.97 -19.10
CA TRP A 94 -3.59 8.31 -17.97
C TRP A 94 -4.29 7.03 -18.43
N THR A 95 -4.13 5.96 -17.66
CA THR A 95 -4.85 4.70 -17.83
C THR A 95 -5.51 4.31 -16.52
N SER A 96 -6.69 3.69 -16.59
CA SER A 96 -7.38 3.15 -15.43
C SER A 96 -8.35 2.06 -15.83
N ALA A 97 -8.59 1.11 -14.93
CA ALA A 97 -9.58 0.07 -15.11
C ALA A 97 -10.30 -0.22 -13.78
N ASN A 98 -11.57 -0.57 -13.89
CA ASN A 98 -12.34 -1.13 -12.79
C ASN A 98 -12.12 -2.64 -12.75
N GLN A 99 -12.13 -3.20 -11.54
CA GLN A 99 -11.96 -4.63 -11.30
C GLN A 99 -12.54 -5.02 -9.95
N THR A 100 -12.61 -6.33 -9.70
CA THR A 100 -13.01 -6.88 -8.42
C THR A 100 -11.86 -6.83 -7.42
N LEU A 101 -12.15 -6.33 -6.23
CA LEU A 101 -11.33 -6.50 -5.03
C LEU A 101 -12.06 -7.45 -4.08
N LEU A 102 -11.38 -8.53 -3.71
CA LEU A 102 -11.84 -9.49 -2.72
C LEU A 102 -10.99 -9.37 -1.45
N LEU A 103 -11.63 -9.17 -0.30
CA LEU A 103 -10.94 -9.26 0.98
C LEU A 103 -10.76 -10.72 1.38
N LYS A 104 -9.55 -11.08 1.80
CA LYS A 104 -9.24 -12.43 2.31
C LYS A 104 -8.62 -12.35 3.69
N THR A 105 -8.82 -13.42 4.45
CA THR A 105 -8.14 -13.68 5.72
C THR A 105 -7.03 -14.69 5.45
N THR A 106 -5.82 -14.38 5.91
CA THR A 106 -4.66 -15.27 5.85
C THR A 106 -4.03 -15.45 7.23
N GLY A 107 -3.33 -16.58 7.43
CA GLY A 107 -2.74 -16.92 8.72
C GLY A 107 -3.80 -17.05 9.83
N ASN A 108 -3.42 -16.66 11.05
CA ASN A 108 -4.28 -16.76 12.24
C ASN A 108 -5.10 -15.49 12.52
N HIS A 109 -5.35 -14.67 11.50
CA HIS A 109 -6.15 -13.46 11.65
C HIS A 109 -7.63 -13.77 11.91
N SER A 110 -8.26 -12.99 12.79
CA SER A 110 -9.71 -13.06 13.07
C SER A 110 -10.57 -12.22 12.11
N ALA A 111 -9.95 -11.38 11.28
CA ALA A 111 -10.60 -10.51 10.30
C ALA A 111 -9.78 -10.44 9.01
N PRO A 112 -10.38 -10.06 7.86
CA PRO A 112 -9.64 -9.92 6.62
C PRO A 112 -8.47 -8.95 6.75
N ASN A 113 -7.28 -9.40 6.35
CA ASN A 113 -6.01 -8.66 6.40
C ASN A 113 -5.41 -8.46 4.99
N MET A 114 -5.93 -9.15 3.98
CA MET A 114 -5.40 -9.14 2.62
C MET A 114 -6.37 -8.51 1.62
N LEU A 115 -5.83 -7.71 0.70
CA LEU A 115 -6.50 -7.21 -0.50
C LEU A 115 -6.14 -8.11 -1.69
N ASN A 116 -7.09 -8.87 -2.23
CA ASN A 116 -6.88 -9.71 -3.41
C ASN A 116 -7.53 -9.08 -4.65
N PHE A 117 -6.70 -8.66 -5.60
CA PHE A 117 -7.13 -8.05 -6.85
C PHE A 117 -6.09 -8.34 -7.95
N THR A 118 -6.49 -8.19 -9.21
CA THR A 118 -5.59 -8.37 -10.34
C THR A 118 -4.84 -7.08 -10.64
N ARG A 119 -3.56 -7.18 -10.91
CA ARG A 119 -2.82 -6.00 -11.34
C ARG A 119 -3.34 -5.51 -12.71
N LEU A 120 -3.34 -4.18 -12.93
CA LEU A 120 -3.66 -3.61 -14.24
C LEU A 120 -2.86 -4.31 -15.35
N SER A 121 -3.53 -4.88 -16.35
CA SER A 121 -2.84 -5.54 -17.45
C SER A 121 -1.97 -4.52 -18.20
N GLY A 122 -0.69 -4.87 -18.36
CA GLY A 122 0.35 -3.93 -18.75
C GLY A 122 1.06 -3.27 -17.57
N MET A 123 1.08 -3.89 -16.38
CA MET A 123 2.08 -3.70 -15.32
C MET A 123 2.62 -5.06 -14.89
N VAL A 124 3.34 -5.74 -15.77
CA VAL A 124 3.93 -7.06 -15.49
C VAL A 124 5.30 -6.85 -14.85
N ASP A 125 5.64 -7.59 -13.80
CA ASP A 125 6.99 -7.57 -13.23
C ASP A 125 7.93 -8.31 -14.18
N SER A 126 9.02 -7.67 -14.60
CA SER A 126 10.19 -8.37 -15.13
C SER A 126 10.89 -9.01 -13.92
N LEU A 127 10.64 -10.30 -13.71
CA LEU A 127 11.43 -11.15 -12.81
C LEU A 127 12.87 -11.29 -13.34
#